data_AF-A0A7W1IG34-F1
#
_entry.id   AF-A0A7W1IG34-F1
#
_cell.length_a   1.000
_cell.length_b   1.000
_cell.length_c   1.000
_cell.angle_alpha   90.00
_cell.angle_beta   90.00
_cell.angle_gamma   90.00
#
_symmetry.space_group_name_H-M   'P 1'
#
loop_
_entity.id
_entity.type
_entity.pdbx_description
1 polymer ?
#
loop_
_entity_poly.entity_id
_entity_poly.type
_entity_poly.pdbx_seq_one_letter_code
_entity_poly.pdbx_strand_id
1 'polypeptide(L)'
;MKNWNYAALIILMAACSTGEKESKGEAVSADSNGITNKTVAGGFDENTFNVLQLPLVIDTNFILEVDTNQRIPYQQLRQLGANFLDTEISSGLVYDINSFCEIDSLKQAGAYAQYVSKLDIGMTKIAISFKLGRIDLKNGARLFLWGVHNSSYEACPFFGGTTIIGTYVNTNKQNTHFVIGEISAGGDPPSMGNDEVTAKINTNNEVVIRRVSVNDDLDIAGEQTTTLTLVLKLNGERIEKVSATKTEKNTEKAQSD
;
A
#
# COMPACT_ATOMS: atom_id res chain seq x y z
N MET A 1 -28.40 -3.83 -30.18
CA MET A 1 -29.07 -2.70 -29.48
C MET A 1 -29.98 -3.28 -28.40
N LYS A 2 -29.55 -3.27 -27.15
CA LYS A 2 -30.33 -3.71 -25.99
C LYS A 2 -30.27 -2.58 -24.96
N ASN A 3 -31.40 -1.90 -24.76
CA ASN A 3 -31.58 -0.85 -23.78
C ASN A 3 -31.85 -1.49 -22.41
N TRP A 4 -31.06 -1.14 -21.40
CA TRP A 4 -31.36 -1.47 -20.01
C TRP A 4 -31.88 -0.21 -19.31
N ASN A 5 -33.11 -0.32 -18.83
CA ASN A 5 -33.79 0.67 -18.00
C ASN A 5 -33.14 0.71 -16.62
N TYR A 6 -32.64 1.86 -16.21
CA TYR A 6 -32.32 2.13 -14.81
C TYR A 6 -33.57 2.66 -14.10
N ALA A 7 -34.17 1.82 -13.25
CA ALA A 7 -35.19 2.24 -12.30
C ALA A 7 -34.49 2.74 -11.03
N ALA A 8 -34.74 3.99 -10.68
CA ALA A 8 -34.30 4.63 -9.44
C ALA A 8 -34.99 3.98 -8.23
N LEU A 9 -34.22 3.64 -7.20
CA LEU A 9 -34.73 3.27 -5.88
C LEU A 9 -34.21 4.29 -4.86
N ILE A 10 -35.09 5.22 -4.48
CA ILE A 10 -34.90 6.14 -3.36
C ILE A 10 -35.27 5.37 -2.10
N ILE A 11 -34.30 5.08 -1.23
CA ILE A 11 -34.54 4.54 0.10
C ILE A 11 -34.59 5.70 1.09
N LEU A 12 -35.77 5.92 1.67
CA LEU A 12 -35.99 6.76 2.85
C LEU A 12 -35.23 6.18 4.04
N MET A 13 -34.35 6.98 4.66
CA MET A 13 -33.83 6.70 6.00
C MET A 13 -34.80 7.28 7.04
N ALA A 14 -35.49 6.41 7.78
CA ALA A 14 -36.21 6.77 8.99
C ALA A 14 -35.30 6.58 10.21
N ALA A 15 -35.34 7.57 11.09
CA ALA A 15 -34.54 7.69 12.30
C ALA A 15 -34.79 6.59 13.33
N CYS A 16 -33.71 6.17 13.99
CA CYS A 16 -33.71 5.66 15.37
C CYS A 16 -32.32 5.95 15.97
N SER A 17 -32.20 6.97 16.83
CA SER A 17 -31.10 7.00 17.81
C SER A 17 -31.67 6.78 19.20
N THR A 18 -31.24 5.67 19.77
CA THR A 18 -31.44 5.22 21.14
C THR A 18 -30.33 5.75 22.03
N GLY A 19 -30.66 5.97 23.30
CA GLY A 19 -29.90 6.76 24.27
C GLY A 19 -28.43 6.39 24.47
N GLU A 20 -27.64 7.42 24.73
CA GLU A 20 -26.27 7.35 25.21
C GLU A 20 -26.20 6.70 26.59
N LYS A 21 -25.34 5.69 26.72
CA LYS A 21 -24.72 5.34 28.00
C LYS A 21 -23.26 5.74 27.92
N GLU A 22 -22.86 6.71 28.74
CA GLU A 22 -21.46 7.02 29.00
C GLU A 22 -20.78 5.80 29.63
N SER A 23 -19.86 5.16 28.91
CA SER A 23 -18.86 4.28 29.52
C SER A 23 -17.58 5.09 29.76
N LYS A 24 -17.22 5.28 31.03
CA LYS A 24 -15.89 5.74 31.43
C LYS A 24 -14.87 4.66 31.04
N GLY A 25 -14.20 4.83 29.91
CA GLY A 25 -13.07 3.99 29.51
C GLY A 25 -11.81 4.40 30.26
N GLU A 26 -11.20 3.47 30.97
CA GLU A 26 -9.82 3.58 31.44
C GLU A 26 -8.89 3.87 30.25
N ALA A 27 -7.94 4.77 30.46
CA ALA A 27 -6.90 5.06 29.48
C ALA A 27 -6.03 3.82 29.28
N VAL A 28 -6.31 3.06 28.21
CA VAL A 28 -5.39 2.06 27.68
C VAL A 28 -4.12 2.81 27.30
N SER A 29 -3.00 2.51 27.97
CA SER A 29 -1.71 3.11 27.59
C SER A 29 -1.42 2.71 26.15
N ALA A 30 -1.39 3.70 25.27
CA ALA A 30 -0.92 3.51 23.90
C ALA A 30 0.53 3.00 23.98
N ASP A 31 0.73 1.71 23.72
CA ASP A 31 2.06 1.18 23.44
C ASP A 31 2.68 2.08 22.38
N SER A 32 3.87 2.63 22.66
CA SER A 32 4.53 3.56 21.75
C SER A 32 4.61 2.93 20.35
N ASN A 33 3.92 3.52 19.37
CA ASN A 33 3.73 2.96 18.03
C ASN A 33 5.02 2.96 17.16
N GLY A 34 6.20 3.16 17.76
CA GLY A 34 7.46 3.13 17.04
C GLY A 34 7.83 1.71 16.61
N ILE A 35 8.06 1.50 15.31
CA ILE A 35 8.71 0.28 14.81
C ILE A 35 10.14 0.27 15.36
N THR A 36 10.46 -0.64 16.28
CA THR A 36 11.82 -0.81 16.80
C THR A 36 12.63 -1.72 15.88
N ASN A 37 13.86 -1.30 15.53
CA ASN A 37 14.83 -2.07 14.74
C ASN A 37 15.41 -3.28 15.50
N LYS A 38 14.57 -4.23 15.91
CA LYS A 38 15.03 -5.56 16.34
C LYS A 38 14.84 -6.54 15.21
N THR A 39 15.92 -7.24 14.84
CA THR A 39 15.90 -8.38 13.93
C THR A 39 15.06 -9.47 14.58
N VAL A 40 13.78 -9.59 14.21
CA VAL A 40 12.93 -10.67 14.70
C VAL A 40 13.02 -11.84 13.73
N ALA A 41 13.77 -12.86 14.12
CA ALA A 41 13.62 -14.18 13.54
C ALA A 41 12.20 -14.68 13.87
N GLY A 42 11.24 -14.51 12.96
CA GLY A 42 9.87 -15.02 13.15
C GLY A 42 8.71 -14.22 12.55
N GLY A 43 8.94 -13.12 11.82
CA GLY A 43 7.85 -12.19 11.45
C GLY A 43 6.72 -12.72 10.55
N PHE A 44 6.93 -13.82 9.82
CA PHE A 44 5.89 -14.47 9.03
C PHE A 44 5.90 -15.98 9.26
N ASP A 45 4.72 -16.58 9.46
CA ASP A 45 4.57 -18.02 9.22
C ASP A 45 4.63 -18.26 7.72
N GLU A 46 5.83 -18.58 7.23
CA GLU A 46 6.12 -18.75 5.82
C GLU A 46 5.23 -19.80 5.15
N ASN A 47 4.68 -20.75 5.92
CA ASN A 47 3.80 -21.81 5.41
C ASN A 47 2.40 -21.31 5.06
N THR A 48 2.04 -20.11 5.49
CA THR A 48 0.76 -19.48 5.17
C THR A 48 0.78 -18.71 3.84
N PHE A 49 1.94 -18.63 3.18
CA PHE A 49 2.07 -17.99 1.87
C PHE A 49 2.11 -19.05 0.77
N ASN A 50 1.25 -18.88 -0.23
CA ASN A 50 1.29 -19.69 -1.44
C ASN A 50 2.59 -19.44 -2.22
N VAL A 51 3.17 -20.50 -2.78
CA VAL A 51 4.38 -20.37 -3.60
C VAL A 51 3.99 -19.88 -4.99
N LEU A 52 4.50 -18.71 -5.37
CA LEU A 52 4.34 -18.10 -6.69
C LEU A 52 5.50 -18.52 -7.60
N GLN A 53 5.20 -18.66 -8.89
CA GLN A 53 6.18 -19.08 -9.89
C GLN A 53 6.82 -17.88 -10.59
N LEU A 54 8.07 -18.07 -11.03
CA LEU A 54 8.79 -17.10 -11.87
C LEU A 54 8.69 -17.48 -13.36
N PRO A 55 8.69 -16.50 -14.29
CA PRO A 55 8.64 -15.06 -14.01
C PRO A 55 7.27 -14.62 -13.50
N LEU A 56 7.23 -13.58 -12.66
CA LEU A 56 6.00 -12.98 -12.17
C LEU A 56 5.90 -11.53 -12.67
N VAL A 57 4.71 -11.16 -13.15
CA VAL A 57 4.36 -9.79 -13.54
C VAL A 57 3.34 -9.26 -12.53
N ILE A 58 3.64 -8.10 -11.96
CA ILE A 58 2.76 -7.33 -11.08
C ILE A 58 2.39 -6.07 -11.86
N ASP A 59 1.27 -6.15 -12.56
CA ASP A 59 0.69 -5.05 -13.31
C ASP A 59 -0.60 -4.55 -12.64
N THR A 60 -1.26 -3.59 -13.27
CA THR A 60 -2.50 -2.98 -12.78
C THR A 60 -3.61 -4.04 -12.58
N ASN A 61 -3.74 -5.00 -13.49
CA ASN A 61 -4.75 -6.06 -13.35
C ASN A 61 -4.44 -6.98 -12.18
N PHE A 62 -3.18 -7.38 -12.00
CA PHE A 62 -2.75 -8.16 -10.84
C PHE A 62 -3.16 -7.46 -9.53
N ILE A 63 -2.94 -6.14 -9.43
CA ILE A 63 -3.25 -5.36 -8.23
C ILE A 63 -4.77 -5.23 -8.01
N LEU A 64 -5.55 -5.06 -9.07
CA LEU A 64 -7.02 -4.95 -8.98
C LEU A 64 -7.70 -6.27 -8.59
N GLU A 65 -7.07 -7.41 -8.87
CA GLU A 65 -7.60 -8.74 -8.59
C GLU A 65 -7.15 -9.32 -7.23
N VAL A 66 -6.36 -8.59 -6.44
CA VAL A 66 -5.84 -9.11 -5.16
C VAL A 66 -6.97 -9.39 -4.15
N ASP A 67 -6.92 -10.57 -3.54
CA ASP A 67 -7.81 -10.92 -2.43
C ASP A 67 -7.35 -10.26 -1.13
N THR A 68 -8.01 -9.16 -0.77
CA THR A 68 -7.73 -8.46 0.49
C THR A 68 -8.25 -9.19 1.73
N ASN A 69 -8.88 -10.37 1.62
CA ASN A 69 -9.38 -11.12 2.78
C ASN A 69 -8.29 -11.97 3.48
N GLN A 70 -7.15 -12.21 2.83
CA GLN A 70 -6.02 -12.94 3.42
C GLN A 70 -5.23 -12.06 4.40
N ARG A 71 -5.84 -11.68 5.53
CA ARG A 71 -5.30 -10.64 6.42
C ARG A 71 -3.97 -10.99 7.08
N ILE A 72 -3.11 -9.99 7.23
CA ILE A 72 -1.94 -10.03 8.11
C ILE A 72 -2.26 -9.12 9.32
N PRO A 73 -2.17 -9.61 10.57
CA PRO A 73 -2.40 -8.78 11.74
C PRO A 73 -1.19 -7.88 12.05
N TYR A 74 -1.41 -6.74 12.71
CA TYR A 74 -0.31 -5.78 12.95
C TYR A 74 0.85 -6.34 13.76
N GLN A 75 0.61 -7.31 14.65
CA GLN A 75 1.68 -7.94 15.43
C GLN A 75 2.70 -8.63 14.54
N GLN A 76 2.26 -9.25 13.43
CA GLN A 76 3.16 -9.88 12.46
C GLN A 76 3.93 -8.82 11.67
N LEU A 77 3.26 -7.76 11.20
CA LEU A 77 3.96 -6.69 10.47
C LEU A 77 5.00 -5.95 11.33
N ARG A 78 4.71 -5.66 12.60
CA ARG A 78 5.69 -5.03 13.50
C ARG A 78 6.96 -5.87 13.67
N GLN A 79 6.86 -7.19 13.59
CA GLN A 79 8.02 -8.08 13.68
C GLN A 79 8.90 -8.04 12.42
N LEU A 80 8.41 -7.53 11.30
CA LEU A 80 9.21 -7.39 10.09
C LEU A 80 10.30 -6.32 10.23
N GLY A 81 10.26 -5.44 11.22
CA GLY A 81 11.30 -4.43 11.43
C GLY A 81 11.29 -3.33 10.36
N ALA A 82 12.17 -2.32 10.49
CA ALA A 82 12.13 -1.10 9.67
C ALA A 82 13.17 -1.06 8.53
N ASN A 83 13.59 -2.21 7.99
CA ASN A 83 14.59 -2.23 6.91
C ASN A 83 13.95 -1.97 5.55
N PHE A 84 13.63 -0.70 5.28
CA PHE A 84 13.13 -0.26 3.99
C PHE A 84 14.28 0.08 3.04
N LEU A 85 14.13 -0.31 1.77
CA LEU A 85 15.05 0.10 0.73
C LEU A 85 14.81 1.58 0.41
N ASP A 86 15.78 2.42 0.76
CA ASP A 86 15.72 3.86 0.52
C ASP A 86 15.72 4.18 -0.99
N THR A 87 14.54 4.47 -1.51
CA THR A 87 14.29 4.77 -2.93
C THR A 87 13.14 5.75 -3.05
N GLU A 88 13.16 6.57 -4.10
CA GLU A 88 12.06 7.49 -4.44
C GLU A 88 10.73 6.75 -4.70
N ILE A 89 10.79 5.48 -5.11
CA ILE A 89 9.59 4.64 -5.29
C ILE A 89 8.97 4.23 -3.94
N SER A 90 9.75 4.21 -2.84
CA SER A 90 9.28 3.70 -1.54
C SER A 90 8.92 4.79 -0.52
N SER A 91 8.79 6.05 -0.95
CA SER A 91 8.63 7.20 -0.04
C SER A 91 7.36 7.16 0.82
N GLY A 92 6.26 6.56 0.33
CA GLY A 92 4.99 6.43 1.07
C GLY A 92 4.90 5.19 1.97
N LEU A 93 5.80 4.22 1.79
CA LEU A 93 5.65 2.87 2.36
C LEU A 93 5.62 2.85 3.90
N VAL A 94 6.47 3.66 4.53
CA VAL A 94 6.54 3.74 6.00
C VAL A 94 5.24 4.30 6.56
N TYR A 95 4.67 5.33 5.92
CA TYR A 95 3.40 5.91 6.32
C TYR A 95 2.25 4.90 6.21
N ASP A 96 2.20 4.15 5.11
CA ASP A 96 1.14 3.15 4.87
C ASP A 96 1.15 2.04 5.91
N ILE A 97 2.33 1.51 6.23
CA ILE A 97 2.50 0.44 7.22
C ILE A 97 2.18 0.94 8.61
N ASN A 98 2.64 2.14 8.97
CA ASN A 98 2.34 2.73 10.28
C ASN A 98 0.84 2.98 10.46
N SER A 99 0.19 3.55 9.43
CA SER A 99 -1.26 3.77 9.42
C SER A 99 -2.03 2.47 9.62
N PHE A 100 -1.63 1.40 8.91
CA PHE A 100 -2.21 0.08 9.14
C PHE A 100 -1.99 -0.42 10.57
N CYS A 101 -0.76 -0.35 11.08
CA CYS A 101 -0.44 -0.87 12.40
C CYS A 101 -1.23 -0.14 13.51
N GLU A 102 -1.40 1.17 13.37
CA GLU A 102 -2.20 1.97 14.29
C GLU A 102 -3.68 1.59 14.22
N ILE A 103 -4.28 1.58 13.02
CA ILE A 103 -5.70 1.30 12.83
C ILE A 103 -6.06 -0.12 13.27
N ASP A 104 -5.25 -1.12 12.93
CA ASP A 104 -5.50 -2.50 13.32
C ASP A 104 -5.35 -2.69 14.84
N SER A 105 -4.38 -2.02 15.48
CA SER A 105 -4.25 -2.01 16.94
C SER A 105 -5.48 -1.41 17.63
N LEU A 106 -5.98 -0.27 17.13
CA LEU A 106 -7.19 0.37 17.65
C LEU A 106 -8.43 -0.52 17.50
N LYS A 107 -8.54 -1.27 16.39
CA LYS A 107 -9.62 -2.25 16.19
C LYS A 107 -9.56 -3.38 17.21
N GLN A 108 -8.36 -3.94 17.43
CA GLN A 108 -8.18 -5.01 18.41
C GLN A 108 -8.44 -4.56 19.85
N ALA A 109 -8.13 -3.30 20.18
CA ALA A 109 -8.41 -2.69 21.48
C ALA A 109 -9.87 -2.22 21.66
N GLY A 110 -10.73 -2.32 20.63
CA GLY A 110 -12.10 -1.81 20.68
C GLY A 110 -12.22 -0.26 20.65
N ALA A 111 -11.12 0.45 20.40
CA ALA A 111 -11.05 1.92 20.39
C ALA A 111 -11.31 2.54 19.00
N TYR A 112 -11.49 1.72 17.96
CA TYR A 112 -11.65 2.22 16.58
C TYR A 112 -12.83 3.17 16.39
N ALA A 113 -13.94 2.99 17.10
CA ALA A 113 -15.07 3.92 17.02
C ALA A 113 -14.70 5.34 17.50
N GLN A 114 -13.88 5.45 18.56
CA GLN A 114 -13.40 6.73 19.07
C GLN A 114 -12.36 7.38 18.15
N TYR A 115 -11.58 6.56 17.45
CA TYR A 115 -10.68 7.03 16.39
C TYR A 115 -11.48 7.65 15.25
N VAL A 116 -12.49 6.92 14.74
CA VAL A 116 -13.34 7.40 13.64
C VAL A 116 -14.08 8.69 14.01
N SER A 117 -14.55 8.85 15.25
CA SER A 117 -15.20 10.09 15.69
C SER A 117 -14.27 11.31 15.78
N LYS A 118 -12.96 11.11 15.65
CA LYS A 118 -11.93 12.15 15.71
C LYS A 118 -11.19 12.35 14.39
N LEU A 119 -11.56 11.61 13.35
CA LEU A 119 -10.95 11.75 12.03
C LEU A 119 -11.30 13.10 11.42
N ASP A 120 -10.29 13.80 10.94
CA ASP A 120 -10.44 14.95 10.06
C ASP A 120 -10.41 14.50 8.59
N ILE A 121 -10.80 15.40 7.69
CA ILE A 121 -10.78 15.19 6.24
C ILE A 121 -9.37 14.80 5.80
N GLY A 122 -9.26 13.77 4.95
CA GLY A 122 -7.99 13.31 4.39
C GLY A 122 -7.19 12.38 5.29
N MET A 123 -7.57 12.22 6.58
CA MET A 123 -6.92 11.24 7.46
C MET A 123 -7.27 9.81 7.04
N THR A 124 -6.34 8.86 7.19
CA THR A 124 -6.55 7.44 6.84
C THR A 124 -7.67 6.84 7.69
N LYS A 125 -8.79 6.41 7.09
CA LYS A 125 -9.87 5.72 7.81
C LYS A 125 -9.71 4.21 7.76
N ILE A 126 -9.36 3.71 6.58
CA ILE A 126 -9.25 2.29 6.29
C ILE A 126 -7.80 2.01 5.98
N ALA A 127 -7.25 1.00 6.66
CA ALA A 127 -5.94 0.44 6.35
C ALA A 127 -6.00 -1.07 6.57
N ILE A 128 -5.54 -1.83 5.58
CA ILE A 128 -5.76 -3.27 5.49
C ILE A 128 -4.49 -3.98 5.04
N SER A 129 -3.99 -4.82 5.94
CA SER A 129 -3.07 -5.94 5.75
C SER A 129 -3.50 -7.07 4.83
N PHE A 130 -2.77 -7.49 3.78
CA PHE A 130 -3.07 -8.79 3.13
C PHE A 130 -1.86 -9.53 2.53
N LYS A 131 -1.93 -10.87 2.48
CA LYS A 131 -0.93 -11.77 1.90
C LYS A 131 -1.19 -11.99 0.41
N LEU A 132 -0.12 -12.17 -0.37
CA LEU A 132 -0.22 -12.61 -1.77
C LEU A 132 0.47 -13.96 -1.96
N GLY A 133 1.73 -14.06 -1.59
CA GLY A 133 2.49 -15.29 -1.76
C GLY A 133 3.97 -15.11 -1.48
N ARG A 134 4.75 -16.16 -1.76
CA ARG A 134 6.20 -16.14 -1.64
C ARG A 134 6.85 -16.71 -2.89
N ILE A 135 8.06 -16.25 -3.18
CA ILE A 135 8.91 -16.79 -4.23
C ILE A 135 10.17 -17.34 -3.58
N ASP A 136 10.42 -18.63 -3.81
CA ASP A 136 11.65 -19.29 -3.38
C ASP A 136 12.73 -19.06 -4.45
N LEU A 137 13.80 -18.35 -4.10
CA LEU A 137 14.87 -17.98 -5.03
C LEU A 137 15.93 -19.08 -5.09
N LYS A 138 16.61 -19.21 -6.24
CA LYS A 138 17.60 -20.28 -6.48
C LYS A 138 18.78 -20.28 -5.50
N ASN A 139 19.07 -19.15 -4.89
CA ASN A 139 20.16 -18.95 -3.92
C ASN A 139 19.72 -19.24 -2.46
N GLY A 140 18.52 -19.76 -2.24
CA GLY A 140 17.98 -20.06 -0.92
C GLY A 140 17.40 -18.85 -0.19
N ALA A 141 17.50 -17.64 -0.76
CA ALA A 141 16.76 -16.48 -0.29
C ALA A 141 15.27 -16.60 -0.67
N ARG A 142 14.44 -15.75 -0.05
CA ARG A 142 13.00 -15.72 -0.31
C ARG A 142 12.53 -14.31 -0.57
N LEU A 143 11.49 -14.17 -1.37
CA LEU A 143 10.77 -12.91 -1.55
C LEU A 143 9.32 -13.12 -1.17
N PHE A 144 8.86 -12.49 -0.09
CA PHE A 144 7.46 -12.48 0.32
C PHE A 144 6.75 -11.30 -0.32
N LEU A 145 5.55 -11.55 -0.84
CA LEU A 145 4.68 -10.57 -1.45
C LEU A 145 3.45 -10.43 -0.57
N TRP A 146 3.17 -9.20 -0.17
CA TRP A 146 2.02 -8.80 0.63
C TRP A 146 1.65 -7.37 0.26
N GLY A 147 0.54 -6.86 0.77
CA GLY A 147 0.11 -5.50 0.45
C GLY A 147 -0.62 -4.81 1.58
N VAL A 148 -0.76 -3.50 1.39
CA VAL A 148 -1.57 -2.62 2.22
C VAL A 148 -2.58 -1.92 1.32
N HIS A 149 -3.85 -1.98 1.67
CA HIS A 149 -4.89 -1.17 1.06
C HIS A 149 -5.31 -0.07 2.03
N ASN A 150 -5.17 1.19 1.59
CA ASN A 150 -5.46 2.37 2.40
C ASN A 150 -6.49 3.27 1.73
N SER A 151 -7.27 3.96 2.56
CA SER A 151 -8.30 4.87 2.11
C SER A 151 -8.59 5.95 3.15
N SER A 152 -8.76 7.19 2.69
CA SER A 152 -9.02 8.37 3.53
C SER A 152 -10.46 8.45 4.04
N TYR A 153 -10.67 9.27 5.07
CA TYR A 153 -11.98 9.69 5.55
C TYR A 153 -12.47 10.91 4.76
N GLU A 154 -13.70 10.82 4.23
CA GLU A 154 -14.51 11.94 3.72
C GLU A 154 -13.71 13.05 3.03
N ALA A 155 -12.92 12.68 2.02
CA ALA A 155 -12.18 13.62 1.19
C ALA A 155 -12.77 13.66 -0.22
N CYS A 156 -12.91 14.89 -0.76
CA CYS A 156 -13.20 15.14 -2.17
C CYS A 156 -12.07 16.03 -2.70
N PRO A 157 -11.09 15.45 -3.40
CA PRO A 157 -10.98 14.09 -3.91
C PRO A 157 -10.57 13.14 -2.80
N PHE A 158 -10.99 11.91 -2.95
CA PHE A 158 -10.63 10.83 -2.06
C PHE A 158 -9.18 10.42 -2.30
N PHE A 159 -8.36 10.34 -1.26
CA PHE A 159 -7.10 9.57 -1.34
C PHE A 159 -7.38 8.10 -1.02
N GLY A 160 -6.86 7.20 -1.86
CA GLY A 160 -6.86 5.78 -1.61
C GLY A 160 -5.99 5.02 -2.59
N GLY A 161 -5.58 3.81 -2.19
CA GLY A 161 -4.73 2.99 -3.02
C GLY A 161 -4.40 1.63 -2.43
N THR A 162 -3.78 0.81 -3.27
CA THR A 162 -3.26 -0.50 -2.90
C THR A 162 -1.78 -0.53 -3.23
N THR A 163 -0.94 -0.76 -2.22
CA THR A 163 0.51 -0.87 -2.34
C THR A 163 0.93 -2.32 -2.12
N ILE A 164 1.66 -2.89 -3.06
CA ILE A 164 2.24 -4.23 -2.98
C ILE A 164 3.72 -4.13 -2.62
N ILE A 165 4.12 -4.92 -1.63
CA ILE A 165 5.40 -4.84 -0.94
C ILE A 165 6.13 -6.16 -1.14
N GLY A 166 7.37 -6.06 -1.64
CA GLY A 166 8.34 -7.13 -1.66
C GLY A 166 9.15 -7.11 -0.38
N THR A 167 9.14 -8.22 0.37
CA THR A 167 10.04 -8.44 1.50
C THR A 167 11.04 -9.50 1.13
N TYR A 168 12.25 -9.06 0.78
CA TYR A 168 13.36 -9.96 0.49
C TYR A 168 13.99 -10.41 1.80
N VAL A 169 14.04 -11.71 2.03
CA VAL A 169 14.72 -12.34 3.16
C VAL A 169 15.96 -13.05 2.63
N ASN A 170 17.13 -12.53 2.97
CA ASN A 170 18.41 -13.08 2.53
C ASN A 170 18.75 -14.39 3.27
N THR A 171 19.83 -15.04 2.85
CA THR A 171 20.31 -16.29 3.47
C THR A 171 20.68 -16.13 4.96
N ASN A 172 21.03 -14.91 5.38
CA ASN A 172 21.32 -14.53 6.77
C ASN A 172 20.07 -14.14 7.57
N LYS A 173 18.87 -14.35 7.04
CA LYS A 173 17.57 -14.02 7.66
C LYS A 173 17.37 -12.52 7.93
N GLN A 174 18.13 -11.65 7.27
CA GLN A 174 17.86 -10.23 7.24
C GLN A 174 16.81 -9.95 6.17
N ASN A 175 15.90 -9.04 6.48
CA ASN A 175 14.84 -8.62 5.59
C ASN A 175 15.09 -7.23 5.02
N THR A 176 14.57 -6.99 3.83
CA THR A 176 14.53 -5.67 3.20
C THR A 176 13.21 -5.52 2.47
N HIS A 177 12.51 -4.42 2.72
CA HIS A 177 11.20 -4.09 2.17
C HIS A 177 11.34 -3.08 1.04
N PHE A 178 10.59 -3.27 -0.04
CA PHE A 178 10.53 -2.33 -1.16
C PHE A 178 9.19 -2.46 -1.88
N VAL A 179 8.74 -1.37 -2.50
CA VAL A 179 7.50 -1.36 -3.28
C VAL A 179 7.72 -2.10 -4.61
N ILE A 180 6.80 -2.99 -4.95
CA ILE A 180 6.81 -3.77 -6.21
C ILE A 180 5.49 -3.67 -6.97
N GLY A 181 4.52 -2.92 -6.46
CA GLY A 181 3.26 -2.65 -7.13
C GLY A 181 2.52 -1.55 -6.39
N GLU A 182 1.81 -0.70 -7.10
CA GLU A 182 0.98 0.35 -6.52
C GLU A 182 -0.07 0.79 -7.53
N ILE A 183 -1.30 0.98 -7.07
CA ILE A 183 -2.28 1.84 -7.72
C ILE A 183 -2.80 2.74 -6.62
N SER A 184 -2.49 4.02 -6.69
CA SER A 184 -3.00 5.00 -5.76
C SER A 184 -3.37 6.28 -6.47
N ALA A 185 -4.34 6.99 -5.91
CA ALA A 185 -4.82 8.26 -6.39
C ALA A 185 -5.17 9.13 -5.21
N GLY A 186 -5.05 10.44 -5.39
CA GLY A 186 -5.47 11.43 -4.42
C GLY A 186 -5.51 12.81 -5.04
N GLY A 187 -5.99 13.77 -4.27
CA GLY A 187 -5.89 15.16 -4.66
C GLY A 187 -6.49 16.06 -3.60
N ASP A 188 -6.47 17.35 -3.90
CA ASP A 188 -7.12 18.44 -3.20
C ASP A 188 -7.24 19.59 -4.22
N PRO A 189 -8.41 19.83 -4.85
CA PRO A 189 -8.58 20.78 -5.93
C PRO A 189 -7.88 22.11 -5.62
N PRO A 190 -7.14 22.64 -6.60
CA PRO A 190 -7.12 22.24 -8.01
C PRO A 190 -6.20 21.05 -8.33
N SER A 191 -5.42 20.55 -7.36
CA SER A 191 -4.39 19.53 -7.60
C SER A 191 -4.91 18.10 -7.49
N MET A 192 -4.45 17.22 -8.37
CA MET A 192 -4.68 15.78 -8.27
C MET A 192 -3.45 15.00 -8.72
N GLY A 193 -3.30 13.80 -8.19
CA GLY A 193 -2.16 12.92 -8.42
C GLY A 193 -2.59 11.47 -8.54
N ASN A 194 -1.97 10.75 -9.46
CA ASN A 194 -2.10 9.30 -9.58
C ASN A 194 -0.70 8.68 -9.62
N ASP A 195 -0.53 7.58 -8.90
CA ASP A 195 0.68 6.78 -8.90
C ASP A 195 0.36 5.35 -9.32
N GLU A 196 1.10 4.88 -10.33
CA GLU A 196 1.10 3.48 -10.74
C GLU A 196 2.51 2.93 -10.60
N VAL A 197 2.69 1.89 -9.77
CA VAL A 197 3.92 1.10 -9.72
C VAL A 197 3.62 -0.29 -10.26
N THR A 198 4.45 -0.74 -11.18
CA THR A 198 4.42 -2.10 -11.72
C THR A 198 5.78 -2.75 -11.55
N ALA A 199 5.82 -4.08 -11.50
CA ALA A 199 7.08 -4.82 -11.46
C ALA A 199 7.07 -6.09 -12.29
N LYS A 200 8.26 -6.47 -12.73
CA LYS A 200 8.55 -7.79 -13.30
C LYS A 200 9.67 -8.45 -12.51
N ILE A 201 9.38 -9.63 -11.96
CA ILE A 201 10.33 -10.47 -11.24
C ILE A 201 10.77 -11.58 -12.18
N ASN A 202 12.04 -11.55 -12.58
CA ASN A 202 12.60 -12.45 -13.58
C ASN A 202 13.19 -13.71 -12.94
N THR A 203 13.35 -14.77 -13.74
CA THR A 203 13.94 -16.06 -13.33
C THR A 203 15.43 -16.00 -13.00
N ASN A 204 16.07 -14.87 -13.30
CA ASN A 204 17.47 -14.57 -12.98
C ASN A 204 17.60 -13.73 -11.69
N ASN A 205 16.56 -13.66 -10.85
CA ASN A 205 16.50 -12.88 -9.61
C ASN A 205 16.63 -11.36 -9.81
N GLU A 206 16.35 -10.85 -11.01
CA GLU A 206 16.24 -9.43 -11.28
C GLU A 206 14.80 -8.96 -11.10
N VAL A 207 14.62 -7.82 -10.44
CA VAL A 207 13.32 -7.17 -10.26
C VAL A 207 13.38 -5.83 -10.95
N VAL A 208 12.55 -5.65 -11.98
CA VAL A 208 12.41 -4.38 -12.69
C VAL A 208 11.14 -3.72 -12.20
N ILE A 209 11.26 -2.55 -11.58
CA ILE A 209 10.15 -1.78 -11.01
C ILE A 209 10.01 -0.50 -11.80
N ARG A 210 8.79 -0.15 -12.20
CA ARG A 210 8.49 1.07 -12.92
C ARG A 210 7.37 1.82 -12.20
N ARG A 211 7.64 3.07 -11.81
CA ARG A 211 6.64 4.01 -11.29
C ARG A 211 6.28 5.03 -12.38
N VAL A 212 5.00 5.32 -12.52
CA VAL A 212 4.47 6.46 -13.26
C VAL A 212 3.66 7.29 -12.30
N SER A 213 4.08 8.52 -12.09
CA SER A 213 3.34 9.53 -11.34
C SER A 213 2.79 10.53 -12.33
N VAL A 214 1.49 10.79 -12.25
CA VAL A 214 0.80 11.79 -13.04
C VAL A 214 0.23 12.81 -12.08
N ASN A 215 0.70 14.06 -12.19
CA ASN A 215 0.17 15.18 -11.42
C ASN A 215 -0.48 16.18 -12.38
N ASP A 216 -1.70 16.59 -12.05
CA ASP A 216 -2.48 17.58 -12.78
C ASP A 216 -2.89 18.69 -11.81
N ASP A 217 -2.88 19.91 -12.29
CA ASP A 217 -3.31 21.09 -11.55
C ASP A 217 -4.32 21.82 -12.44
N LEU A 218 -5.57 21.88 -11.99
CA LEU A 218 -6.64 22.52 -12.78
C LEU A 218 -6.41 24.01 -13.00
N ASP A 219 -5.54 24.66 -12.22
CA ASP A 219 -5.19 26.07 -12.39
C ASP A 219 -4.01 26.29 -13.34
N ILE A 220 -3.29 25.22 -13.72
CA ILE A 220 -2.13 25.28 -14.61
C ILE A 220 -2.37 24.39 -15.83
N ALA A 221 -2.28 24.96 -17.03
CA ALA A 221 -2.46 24.18 -18.25
C ALA A 221 -1.36 23.12 -18.42
N GLY A 222 -1.70 21.86 -18.18
CA GLY A 222 -0.89 20.71 -18.55
C GLY A 222 -0.77 19.65 -17.46
N GLU A 223 -0.33 18.48 -17.88
CA GLU A 223 -0.10 17.33 -17.00
C GLU A 223 1.40 17.09 -16.86
N GLN A 224 1.86 16.87 -15.63
CA GLN A 224 3.23 16.48 -15.33
C GLN A 224 3.31 14.97 -15.13
N THR A 225 4.00 14.27 -16.02
CA THR A 225 4.27 12.84 -15.89
C THR A 225 5.72 12.64 -15.45
N THR A 226 5.93 11.96 -14.32
CA THR A 226 7.23 11.45 -13.89
C THR A 226 7.27 9.94 -14.05
N THR A 227 8.28 9.42 -14.75
CA THR A 227 8.55 7.98 -14.83
C THR A 227 9.85 7.66 -14.11
N LEU A 228 9.80 6.73 -13.16
CA LEU A 228 10.97 6.15 -12.52
C LEU A 228 11.10 4.68 -12.92
N THR A 229 12.30 4.23 -13.22
CA THR A 229 12.60 2.80 -13.37
C THR A 229 13.73 2.44 -12.43
N LEU A 230 13.53 1.38 -11.64
CA LEU A 230 14.50 0.84 -10.70
C LEU A 230 14.74 -0.63 -11.05
N VAL A 231 16.01 -1.00 -11.22
CA VAL A 231 16.40 -2.40 -11.43
C VAL A 231 17.14 -2.88 -10.19
N LEU A 232 16.61 -3.92 -9.56
CA LEU A 232 17.19 -4.58 -8.40
C LEU A 232 17.67 -5.97 -8.76
N LYS A 233 18.76 -6.39 -8.13
CA LYS A 233 19.26 -7.76 -8.19
C LYS A 233 19.25 -8.40 -6.81
N LEU A 234 18.62 -9.56 -6.69
CA LEU A 234 18.52 -10.32 -5.44
C LEU A 234 19.61 -11.41 -5.38
N ASN A 235 20.76 -11.07 -4.78
CA ASN A 235 22.00 -11.85 -4.87
C ASN A 235 22.24 -12.86 -3.72
N GLY A 236 21.20 -13.24 -2.99
CA GLY A 236 21.27 -14.25 -1.93
C GLY A 236 21.65 -13.62 -0.59
N GLU A 237 22.73 -12.85 -0.57
CA GLU A 237 23.20 -12.14 0.63
C GLU A 237 22.58 -10.75 0.79
N ARG A 238 22.27 -10.06 -0.31
CA ARG A 238 21.74 -8.68 -0.28
C ARG A 238 20.93 -8.35 -1.52
N ILE A 239 20.21 -7.23 -1.43
CA ILE A 239 19.65 -6.53 -2.60
C ILE A 239 20.73 -5.60 -3.14
N GLU A 240 20.93 -5.61 -4.45
CA GLU A 240 21.78 -4.64 -5.14
C GLU A 240 20.94 -3.77 -6.08
N LYS A 241 21.11 -2.45 -5.98
CA LYS A 241 20.54 -1.49 -6.92
C LYS A 241 21.44 -1.49 -8.17
N VAL A 242 20.94 -2.04 -9.27
CA VAL A 242 21.68 -2.13 -10.54
C VAL A 242 21.60 -0.81 -11.30
N SER A 243 20.41 -0.23 -11.40
CA SER A 243 20.20 1.06 -12.05
C SER A 243 18.97 1.76 -11.49
N ALA A 244 18.94 3.09 -11.61
CA ALA A 244 17.74 3.88 -11.45
C ALA A 244 17.75 5.00 -12.49
N THR A 245 16.62 5.18 -13.18
CA THR A 245 16.43 6.24 -14.16
C THR A 245 15.16 7.02 -13.84
N LYS A 246 15.21 8.33 -14.09
CA LYS A 246 14.08 9.26 -13.94
C LYS A 246 13.88 10.01 -15.24
N THR A 247 12.63 10.17 -15.65
CA THR A 247 12.24 10.96 -16.82
C THR A 247 11.01 11.77 -16.46
N GLU A 248 11.05 13.06 -16.77
CA GLU A 248 9.96 13.99 -16.53
C GLU A 248 9.45 14.51 -17.88
N LYS A 249 8.14 14.58 -18.05
CA LYS A 249 7.49 15.11 -19.25
C LYS A 249 6.33 16.00 -18.84
N ASN A 250 6.28 17.19 -19.43
CA ASN A 250 5.14 18.09 -19.32
C ASN A 250 4.36 18.02 -20.62
N THR A 251 3.05 17.75 -20.54
CA THR A 251 2.15 17.80 -21.70
C THR A 251 1.26 19.02 -21.56
N GLU A 252 1.44 20.03 -22.40
CA GLU A 252 0.52 21.17 -22.47
C GLU A 252 -0.87 20.68 -22.92
N LYS A 253 -1.91 20.96 -22.14
CA LYS A 253 -3.30 20.75 -22.61
C LYS A 253 -3.54 21.76 -23.73
N ALA A 254 -3.77 21.28 -24.95
CA ALA A 254 -4.21 22.14 -26.03
C ALA A 254 -5.48 22.88 -25.58
N GLN A 255 -5.46 24.21 -25.57
CA GLN A 255 -6.66 25.00 -25.31
C GLN A 255 -7.70 24.62 -26.37
N SER A 256 -8.78 23.97 -25.95
CA SER A 256 -9.95 23.78 -26.80
C SER A 256 -10.68 25.12 -26.88
N ASP A 257 -10.61 25.76 -28.05
CA ASP A 257 -11.39 26.95 -28.42
C ASP A 257 -12.92 26.72 -28.29
#